data_AF-A0A1A9HDD9-F1
#
_entry.id   AF-A0A1A9HDD9-F1
#
_cell.length_a   1.000
_cell.length_b   1.000
_cell.length_c   1.000
_cell.angle_alpha   90.00
_cell.angle_beta   90.00
_cell.angle_gamma   90.00
#
_symmetry.space_group_name_H-M   'P 1'
#
loop_
_entity.id
_entity.type
_entity.pdbx_description
1 polymer ?
#
loop_
_entity_poly.entity_id
_entity_poly.type
_entity_poly.pdbx_seq_one_letter_code
_entity_poly.pdbx_strand_id
1 'polypeptide(L)'
;MNELKNSQQVLENEKAELTNKINGLSTEKEKLTTEKENLTTELSKTKDQLSQAKKEKEELEQKHAPYKKLDKLYEVFLEVKGCLNFNFVEKTHSAVELIAYVLSDSKYYVESLYKKASQELSDKRSDKGEKLAELFDLLFEHVKDSKFERLKEPSAYDSTCQRLYPEQNTSKKMQRVVLIGYTYDQRALYHTIVDMGS
;
A
#
# COMPACT_ATOMS: atom_id res chain seq x y z
N MET A 1 -91.34 -10.73 -0.40
CA MET A 1 -91.09 -9.31 -0.72
C MET A 1 -89.93 -8.74 0.09
N ASN A 2 -90.00 -8.73 1.43
CA ASN A 2 -88.98 -8.07 2.28
C ASN A 2 -87.58 -8.72 2.19
N GLU A 3 -87.49 -10.06 2.17
CA GLU A 3 -86.21 -10.78 2.06
C GLU A 3 -85.42 -10.40 0.80
N LEU A 4 -86.10 -10.33 -0.36
CA LEU A 4 -85.49 -9.94 -1.63
C LEU A 4 -84.90 -8.51 -1.56
N LYS A 5 -85.60 -7.60 -0.87
CA LYS A 5 -85.18 -6.22 -0.63
C LYS A 5 -83.93 -6.15 0.26
N ASN A 6 -83.89 -6.96 1.32
CA ASN A 6 -82.73 -7.06 2.21
C ASN A 6 -81.50 -7.61 1.45
N SER A 7 -81.67 -8.67 0.65
CA SER A 7 -80.55 -9.23 -0.14
C SER A 7 -80.01 -8.25 -1.19
N GLN A 8 -80.86 -7.44 -1.83
CA GLN A 8 -80.39 -6.36 -2.73
C GLN A 8 -79.56 -5.33 -1.97
N GLN A 9 -80.00 -4.89 -0.78
CA GLN A 9 -79.27 -3.92 0.04
C GLN A 9 -77.91 -4.47 0.53
N VAL A 10 -77.84 -5.76 0.89
CA VAL A 10 -76.56 -6.41 1.25
C VAL A 10 -75.59 -6.43 0.06
N LEU A 11 -76.06 -6.81 -1.12
CA LEU A 11 -75.23 -6.82 -2.34
C LEU A 11 -74.75 -5.42 -2.75
N GLU A 12 -75.57 -4.37 -2.57
CA GLU A 12 -75.15 -2.99 -2.81
C GLU A 12 -74.05 -2.54 -1.84
N ASN A 13 -74.15 -2.92 -0.56
CA ASN A 13 -73.14 -2.62 0.45
C ASN A 13 -71.82 -3.36 0.17
N GLU A 14 -71.85 -4.67 -0.11
CA GLU A 14 -70.66 -5.46 -0.47
C GLU A 14 -69.98 -4.89 -1.73
N LYS A 15 -70.76 -4.49 -2.74
CA LYS A 15 -70.25 -3.87 -3.97
C LYS A 15 -69.57 -2.53 -3.68
N ALA A 16 -70.11 -1.71 -2.79
CA ALA A 16 -69.49 -0.46 -2.36
C ALA A 16 -68.18 -0.71 -1.60
N GLU A 17 -68.15 -1.68 -0.68
CA GLU A 17 -66.96 -2.03 0.09
C GLU A 17 -65.83 -2.57 -0.81
N LEU A 18 -66.15 -3.47 -1.75
CA LEU A 18 -65.21 -3.97 -2.75
C LEU A 18 -64.68 -2.85 -3.64
N THR A 19 -65.53 -1.92 -4.06
CA THR A 19 -65.10 -0.75 -4.87
C THR A 19 -64.11 0.11 -4.09
N ASN A 20 -64.37 0.41 -2.82
CA ASN A 20 -63.45 1.16 -1.97
C ASN A 20 -62.11 0.43 -1.78
N LYS A 21 -62.14 -0.89 -1.62
CA LYS A 21 -60.94 -1.73 -1.45
C LYS A 21 -60.09 -1.78 -2.73
N ILE A 22 -60.72 -1.86 -3.91
CA ILE A 22 -60.06 -1.78 -5.21
C ILE A 22 -59.39 -0.41 -5.40
N ASN A 23 -60.10 0.68 -5.07
CA ASN A 23 -59.54 2.03 -5.16
C ASN A 23 -58.32 2.21 -4.24
N GLY A 24 -58.40 1.73 -3.00
CA GLY A 24 -57.27 1.72 -2.06
C GLY A 24 -56.04 0.99 -2.63
N LEU A 25 -56.24 -0.26 -3.07
CA LEU A 25 -55.18 -1.07 -3.69
C LEU A 25 -54.58 -0.43 -4.96
N SER A 26 -55.38 0.29 -5.75
CA SER A 26 -54.87 1.03 -6.92
C SER A 26 -53.93 2.16 -6.50
N THR A 27 -54.33 2.97 -5.50
CA THR A 27 -53.47 4.08 -5.00
C THR A 27 -52.20 3.58 -4.32
N GLU A 28 -52.24 2.42 -3.65
CA GLU A 28 -51.06 1.80 -3.04
C GLU A 28 -50.09 1.26 -4.12
N LYS A 29 -50.63 0.62 -5.16
CA LYS A 29 -49.86 0.13 -6.31
C LYS A 29 -49.15 1.28 -7.06
N GLU A 30 -49.81 2.43 -7.23
CA GLU A 30 -49.20 3.62 -7.83
C GLU A 30 -48.03 4.12 -6.99
N LYS A 31 -48.21 4.30 -5.67
CA LYS A 31 -47.15 4.70 -4.73
C LYS A 31 -45.93 3.76 -4.79
N LEU A 32 -46.17 2.44 -4.72
CA LEU A 32 -45.11 1.44 -4.79
C LEU A 32 -44.38 1.44 -6.15
N THR A 33 -45.07 1.81 -7.23
CA THR A 33 -44.45 1.93 -8.57
C THR A 33 -43.52 3.15 -8.61
N THR A 34 -43.97 4.32 -8.15
CA THR A 34 -43.15 5.54 -8.04
C THR A 34 -41.97 5.36 -7.08
N GLU A 35 -42.17 4.71 -5.93
CA GLU A 35 -41.10 4.41 -4.98
C GLU A 35 -40.03 3.50 -5.60
N LYS A 36 -40.45 2.46 -6.34
CA LYS A 36 -39.53 1.57 -7.06
C LYS A 36 -38.72 2.31 -8.14
N GLU A 37 -39.34 3.23 -8.88
CA GLU A 37 -38.65 4.06 -9.89
C GLU A 37 -37.64 5.01 -9.25
N ASN A 38 -37.99 5.63 -8.12
CA ASN A 38 -37.09 6.46 -7.34
C ASN A 38 -35.90 5.66 -6.81
N LEU A 39 -36.13 4.52 -6.14
CA LEU A 39 -35.08 3.64 -5.63
C LEU A 39 -34.17 3.12 -6.74
N THR A 40 -34.71 2.80 -7.92
CA THR A 40 -33.91 2.40 -9.09
C THR A 40 -33.00 3.53 -9.57
N THR A 41 -33.49 4.78 -9.51
CA THR A 41 -32.74 5.99 -9.88
C THR A 41 -31.69 6.40 -8.84
N GLU A 42 -31.94 6.15 -7.56
CA GLU A 42 -30.93 6.34 -6.50
C GLU A 42 -29.84 5.28 -6.56
N LEU A 43 -30.20 4.02 -6.85
CA LEU A 43 -29.25 2.92 -6.99
C LEU A 43 -28.30 3.15 -8.17
N SER A 44 -28.79 3.62 -9.32
CA SER A 44 -27.93 3.97 -10.46
C SER A 44 -26.96 5.11 -10.12
N LYS A 45 -27.45 6.22 -9.56
CA LYS A 45 -26.60 7.34 -9.09
C LYS A 45 -25.54 6.88 -8.09
N THR A 46 -25.90 6.04 -7.13
CA THR A 46 -24.98 5.50 -6.12
C THR A 46 -23.92 4.60 -6.75
N LYS A 47 -24.28 3.81 -7.76
CA LYS A 47 -23.35 2.97 -8.50
C LYS A 47 -22.34 3.79 -9.31
N ASP A 48 -22.79 4.88 -9.94
CA ASP A 48 -21.92 5.78 -10.69
C ASP A 48 -20.96 6.53 -9.76
N GLN A 49 -21.44 7.04 -8.62
CA GLN A 49 -20.61 7.63 -7.57
C GLN A 49 -19.56 6.64 -7.01
N LEU A 50 -19.95 5.39 -6.76
CA LEU A 50 -19.02 4.34 -6.30
C LEU A 50 -17.94 4.02 -7.35
N SER A 51 -18.29 4.06 -8.64
CA SER A 51 -17.32 3.88 -9.74
C SER A 51 -16.31 5.03 -9.77
N GLN A 52 -16.80 6.27 -9.70
CA GLN A 52 -15.96 7.47 -9.66
C GLN A 52 -15.02 7.49 -8.44
N ALA A 53 -15.55 7.22 -7.24
CA ALA A 53 -14.76 7.19 -6.00
C ALA A 53 -13.65 6.11 -6.02
N LYS A 54 -13.90 4.95 -6.66
CA LYS A 54 -12.87 3.92 -6.85
C LYS A 54 -11.72 4.42 -7.74
N LYS A 55 -12.04 5.09 -8.85
CA LYS A 55 -11.06 5.67 -9.78
C LYS A 55 -10.24 6.76 -9.10
N GLU A 56 -10.89 7.67 -8.38
CA GLU A 56 -10.21 8.73 -7.62
C GLU A 56 -9.28 8.16 -6.55
N LYS A 57 -9.68 7.09 -5.86
CA LYS A 57 -8.84 6.39 -4.90
C LYS A 57 -7.58 5.82 -5.56
N GLU A 58 -7.72 5.14 -6.70
CA GLU A 58 -6.58 4.53 -7.42
C GLU A 58 -5.60 5.59 -7.94
N GLU A 59 -6.12 6.71 -8.49
CA GLU A 59 -5.30 7.86 -8.88
C GLU A 59 -4.57 8.50 -7.68
N LEU A 60 -5.20 8.55 -6.51
CA LEU A 60 -4.62 9.10 -5.29
C LEU A 60 -3.52 8.18 -4.72
N GLU A 61 -3.76 6.86 -4.68
CA GLU A 61 -2.75 5.87 -4.30
C GLU A 61 -1.53 5.93 -5.23
N GLN A 62 -1.73 6.08 -6.54
CA GLN A 62 -0.65 6.26 -7.51
C GLN A 62 0.16 7.55 -7.27
N LYS A 63 -0.52 8.68 -6.98
CA LYS A 63 0.13 9.96 -6.65
C LYS A 63 0.90 9.92 -5.33
N HIS A 64 0.42 9.16 -4.34
CA HIS A 64 1.07 9.05 -3.03
C HIS A 64 2.15 7.96 -2.95
N ALA A 65 2.21 7.01 -3.89
CA ALA A 65 3.20 5.93 -3.89
C ALA A 65 4.68 6.40 -3.78
N PRO A 66 5.14 7.50 -4.42
CA PRO A 66 6.50 8.00 -4.24
C PRO A 66 6.78 8.49 -2.80
N TYR A 67 5.82 9.20 -2.19
CA TYR A 67 5.98 9.72 -0.83
C TYR A 67 6.08 8.60 0.20
N LYS A 68 5.25 7.55 0.07
CA LYS A 68 5.31 6.37 0.95
C LYS A 68 6.69 5.68 0.96
N LYS A 69 7.43 5.74 -0.16
CA LYS A 69 8.82 5.22 -0.22
C LYS A 69 9.81 6.14 0.49
N LEU A 70 9.61 7.45 0.36
CA LEU A 70 10.42 8.48 1.01
C LEU A 70 10.24 8.47 2.54
N ASP A 71 9.01 8.25 3.01
CA ASP A 71 8.68 8.05 4.42
C ASP A 71 9.42 6.81 4.95
N LYS A 72 9.27 5.66 4.28
CA LYS A 72 9.96 4.42 4.64
C LYS A 72 11.48 4.57 4.66
N LEU A 73 12.07 5.28 3.71
CA LEU A 73 13.50 5.59 3.69
C LEU A 73 13.94 6.34 4.96
N TYR A 74 13.13 7.30 5.43
CA TYR A 74 13.43 8.04 6.65
C TYR A 74 13.23 7.22 7.92
N GLU A 75 12.18 6.39 7.98
CA GLU A 75 11.93 5.46 9.08
C GLU A 75 13.12 4.50 9.27
N VAL A 76 13.53 3.80 8.21
CA VAL A 76 14.66 2.86 8.26
C VAL A 76 15.97 3.59 8.63
N PHE A 77 16.18 4.80 8.12
CA PHE A 77 17.31 5.65 8.53
C PHE A 77 17.30 5.93 10.04
N LEU A 78 16.16 6.31 10.62
CA LEU A 78 16.04 6.61 12.04
C LEU A 78 16.36 5.39 12.93
N GLU A 79 16.04 4.18 12.49
CA GLU A 79 16.37 2.95 13.21
C GLU A 79 17.87 2.64 13.21
N VAL A 80 18.57 2.90 12.11
CA VAL A 80 20.00 2.58 11.97
C VAL A 80 20.96 3.76 12.14
N LYS A 81 20.47 4.98 12.35
CA LYS A 81 21.32 6.19 12.44
C LYS A 81 22.42 6.10 13.50
N GLY A 82 22.18 5.38 14.61
CA GLY A 82 23.19 5.12 15.64
C GLY A 82 24.35 4.21 15.20
N CYS A 83 24.25 3.60 14.03
CA CYS A 83 25.32 2.82 13.39
C CYS A 83 26.15 3.69 12.42
N LEU A 84 25.68 4.89 12.09
CA LEU A 84 26.27 5.79 11.12
C LEU A 84 27.09 6.87 11.83
N ASN A 85 28.36 7.01 11.48
CA ASN A 85 29.25 8.03 12.05
C ASN A 85 29.54 9.13 11.03
N PHE A 86 28.50 9.84 10.59
CA PHE A 86 28.63 10.98 9.67
C PHE A 86 28.07 12.26 10.29
N ASN A 87 28.78 13.38 10.12
CA ASN A 87 28.42 14.70 10.65
C ASN A 87 27.06 15.24 10.15
N PHE A 88 26.48 14.64 9.10
CA PHE A 88 25.15 15.00 8.60
C PHE A 88 24.01 14.32 9.37
N VAL A 89 24.27 13.21 10.06
CA VAL A 89 23.23 12.38 10.71
C VAL A 89 22.48 13.16 11.78
N GLU A 90 23.19 13.97 12.56
CA GLU A 90 22.61 14.86 13.59
C GLU A 90 21.80 16.02 12.99
N LYS A 91 22.02 16.33 11.69
CA LYS A 91 21.43 17.47 10.98
C LYS A 91 20.34 17.06 10.00
N THR A 92 20.04 15.77 9.90
CA THR A 92 19.05 15.22 8.98
C THR A 92 17.71 15.05 9.69
N HIS A 93 16.72 15.80 9.23
CA HIS A 93 15.36 15.85 9.75
C HIS A 93 14.33 15.28 8.76
N SER A 94 14.76 14.90 7.54
CA SER A 94 13.92 14.27 6.52
C SER A 94 14.73 13.37 5.58
N ALA A 95 14.06 12.47 4.86
CA ALA A 95 14.71 11.71 3.79
C ALA A 95 15.20 12.60 2.62
N VAL A 96 14.59 13.77 2.37
CA VAL A 96 15.08 14.70 1.34
C VAL A 96 16.45 15.26 1.73
N GLU A 97 16.63 15.65 2.99
CA GLU A 97 17.93 16.08 3.51
C GLU A 97 18.95 14.93 3.48
N LEU A 98 18.54 13.71 3.86
CA LEU A 98 19.39 12.52 3.78
C LEU A 98 19.93 12.31 2.35
N ILE A 99 19.04 12.32 1.36
CA ILE A 99 19.38 12.18 -0.07
C ILE A 99 20.33 13.31 -0.50
N ALA A 100 20.05 14.56 -0.10
CA ALA A 100 20.89 15.71 -0.44
C ALA A 100 22.30 15.62 0.17
N TYR A 101 22.43 15.19 1.43
CA TYR A 101 23.72 14.95 2.06
C TYR A 101 24.48 13.81 1.37
N VAL A 102 23.83 12.68 1.09
CA VAL A 102 24.46 11.57 0.36
C VAL A 102 24.92 12.02 -1.04
N LEU A 103 24.12 12.79 -1.78
CA LEU A 103 24.49 13.33 -3.09
C LEU A 103 25.64 14.34 -3.06
N SER A 104 25.90 15.01 -1.94
CA SER A 104 26.95 16.05 -1.84
C SER A 104 28.38 15.52 -2.01
N ASP A 105 28.62 14.28 -1.58
CA ASP A 105 29.78 13.47 -1.96
C ASP A 105 29.31 12.01 -2.09
N SER A 106 28.58 11.77 -3.18
CA SER A 106 28.00 10.46 -3.50
C SER A 106 29.03 9.34 -3.40
N LYS A 107 30.24 9.57 -3.90
CA LYS A 107 31.33 8.59 -3.85
C LYS A 107 31.65 8.21 -2.40
N TYR A 108 31.94 9.19 -1.55
CA TYR A 108 32.31 8.95 -0.16
C TYR A 108 31.17 8.32 0.65
N TYR A 109 29.96 8.87 0.55
CA TYR A 109 28.85 8.45 1.41
C TYR A 109 28.26 7.10 1.01
N VAL A 110 28.05 6.84 -0.29
CA VAL A 110 27.54 5.54 -0.77
C VAL A 110 28.57 4.44 -0.47
N GLU A 111 29.86 4.70 -0.66
CA GLU A 111 30.94 3.73 -0.31
C GLU A 111 30.99 3.45 1.20
N SER A 112 30.86 4.48 2.02
CA SER A 112 30.91 4.34 3.48
C SER A 112 29.67 3.64 4.05
N LEU A 113 28.49 3.95 3.51
CA LEU A 113 27.23 3.25 3.84
C LEU A 113 27.31 1.77 3.46
N TYR A 114 27.80 1.46 2.25
CA TYR A 114 27.96 0.08 1.78
C TYR A 114 28.89 -0.74 2.69
N LYS A 115 30.08 -0.20 2.99
CA LYS A 115 31.03 -0.83 3.92
C LYS A 115 30.44 -1.05 5.30
N LYS A 116 29.64 -0.09 5.80
CA LYS A 116 29.01 -0.20 7.11
C LYS A 116 27.90 -1.25 7.13
N ALA A 117 27.06 -1.31 6.10
CA ALA A 117 26.07 -2.38 5.93
C ALA A 117 26.75 -3.75 5.88
N SER A 118 27.80 -3.91 5.06
CA SER A 118 28.58 -5.15 4.96
C SER A 118 29.23 -5.56 6.28
N GLN A 119 29.73 -4.61 7.07
CA GLN A 119 30.32 -4.85 8.39
C GLN A 119 29.24 -5.33 9.37
N GLU A 120 28.14 -4.62 9.49
CA GLU A 120 27.08 -4.90 10.47
C GLU A 120 26.31 -6.18 10.11
N LEU A 121 26.21 -6.56 8.83
CA LEU A 121 25.69 -7.85 8.41
C LEU A 121 26.47 -9.03 9.02
N SER A 122 27.79 -8.85 9.23
CA SER A 122 28.64 -9.91 9.80
C SER A 122 28.30 -10.22 11.27
N ASP A 123 27.61 -9.34 11.99
CA ASP A 123 27.15 -9.59 13.36
C ASP A 123 25.77 -10.27 13.39
N LYS A 124 25.79 -11.61 13.47
CA LYS A 124 24.59 -12.45 13.57
C LYS A 124 23.74 -12.23 14.84
N ARG A 125 24.10 -11.29 15.72
CA ARG A 125 23.34 -10.92 16.94
C ARG A 125 22.49 -9.66 16.77
N SER A 126 22.49 -9.04 15.59
CA SER A 126 21.82 -7.76 15.34
C SER A 126 21.12 -7.70 13.99
N ASP A 127 19.92 -7.11 13.97
CA ASP A 127 19.16 -6.76 12.77
C ASP A 127 19.63 -5.46 12.09
N LYS A 128 20.67 -4.80 12.64
CA LYS A 128 21.20 -3.53 12.12
C LYS A 128 21.81 -3.65 10.74
N GLY A 129 22.59 -4.71 10.47
CA GLY A 129 23.16 -4.96 9.15
C GLY A 129 22.09 -5.15 8.09
N GLU A 130 21.02 -5.85 8.46
CA GLU A 130 19.82 -6.00 7.65
C GLU A 130 19.16 -4.65 7.32
N LYS A 131 18.86 -3.84 8.33
CA LYS A 131 18.22 -2.53 8.13
C LYS A 131 19.14 -1.54 7.39
N LEU A 132 20.46 -1.66 7.53
CA LEU A 132 21.43 -0.88 6.76
C LEU A 132 21.48 -1.29 5.28
N ALA A 133 21.31 -2.57 4.97
CA ALA A 133 21.16 -3.02 3.57
C ALA A 133 19.87 -2.47 2.95
N GLU A 134 18.75 -2.50 3.69
CA GLU A 134 17.49 -1.90 3.24
C GLU A 134 17.58 -0.38 3.08
N LEU A 135 18.26 0.33 4.00
CA LEU A 135 18.57 1.75 3.85
C LEU A 135 19.37 2.02 2.58
N PHE A 136 20.39 1.20 2.31
CA PHE A 136 21.23 1.32 1.13
C PHE A 136 20.44 1.13 -0.18
N ASP A 137 19.51 0.18 -0.19
CA ASP A 137 18.66 -0.10 -1.35
C ASP A 137 17.62 1.01 -1.59
N LEU A 138 16.97 1.48 -0.52
CA LEU A 138 16.04 2.62 -0.59
C LEU A 138 16.76 3.91 -1.00
N LEU A 139 17.99 4.15 -0.53
CA LEU A 139 18.81 5.26 -0.99
C LEU A 139 19.13 5.13 -2.48
N PHE A 140 19.50 3.94 -2.96
CA PHE A 140 19.86 3.73 -4.37
C PHE A 140 18.69 4.01 -5.33
N GLU A 141 17.44 3.77 -4.91
CA GLU A 141 16.26 4.14 -5.73
C GLU A 141 16.14 5.66 -5.96
N HIS A 142 16.60 6.48 -5.00
CA HIS A 142 16.45 7.94 -5.00
C HIS A 142 17.72 8.70 -5.42
N VAL A 143 18.90 8.16 -5.11
CA VAL A 143 20.23 8.74 -5.40
C VAL A 143 20.63 8.42 -6.84
N LYS A 144 20.06 9.16 -7.80
CA LYS A 144 20.27 8.99 -9.24
C LYS A 144 21.51 9.73 -9.76
N ASP A 145 22.67 9.52 -9.12
CA ASP A 145 23.95 9.99 -9.67
C ASP A 145 24.36 9.07 -10.83
N SER A 146 24.50 9.65 -12.03
CA SER A 146 24.83 8.92 -13.26
C SER A 146 26.19 8.21 -13.24
N LYS A 147 27.04 8.50 -12.25
CA LYS A 147 28.31 7.80 -12.03
C LYS A 147 28.15 6.42 -11.40
N PHE A 148 26.97 6.12 -10.85
CA PHE A 148 26.65 4.87 -10.18
C PHE A 148 25.79 3.98 -11.05
N GLU A 149 26.26 2.76 -11.30
CA GLU A 149 25.44 1.71 -11.92
C GLU A 149 25.29 0.55 -10.90
N ARG A 150 24.04 0.13 -10.64
CA ARG A 150 23.77 -1.01 -9.76
C ARG A 150 24.26 -2.28 -10.43
N LEU A 151 24.92 -3.17 -9.69
CA LEU A 151 25.21 -4.51 -10.21
C LEU A 151 23.90 -5.29 -10.38
N LYS A 152 23.86 -6.19 -11.37
CA LYS A 152 22.69 -7.05 -11.59
C LYS A 152 22.48 -7.97 -10.38
N GLU A 153 21.22 -8.20 -10.05
CA GLU A 153 20.84 -9.21 -9.06
C GLU A 153 21.37 -10.61 -9.48
N PRO A 154 21.81 -11.44 -8.51
CA PRO A 154 22.15 -12.82 -8.80
C PRO A 154 20.92 -13.58 -9.31
N SER A 155 21.07 -14.41 -10.35
CA SER A 155 19.95 -15.22 -10.87
C SER A 155 19.38 -16.26 -9.88
N ALA A 156 20.05 -16.45 -8.74
CA ALA A 156 19.62 -17.27 -7.61
C ALA A 156 19.05 -16.44 -6.44
N TYR A 157 18.69 -15.18 -6.67
CA TYR A 157 17.99 -14.31 -5.71
C TYR A 157 16.48 -14.43 -5.90
N ASP A 158 15.77 -14.77 -4.83
CA ASP A 158 14.31 -14.82 -4.81
C ASP A 158 13.79 -13.57 -4.07
N SER A 159 13.22 -12.63 -4.84
CA SER A 159 12.64 -11.39 -4.33
C SER A 159 11.39 -11.61 -3.45
N THR A 160 10.86 -12.83 -3.37
CA THR A 160 9.78 -13.20 -2.44
C THR A 160 10.28 -13.61 -1.05
N CYS A 161 11.61 -13.63 -0.81
CA CYS A 161 12.19 -13.88 0.51
C CYS A 161 11.72 -12.88 1.56
N GLN A 162 10.74 -13.29 2.39
CA GLN A 162 10.29 -12.51 3.53
C GLN A 162 11.34 -12.52 4.65
N ARG A 163 11.62 -11.34 5.22
CA ARG A 163 12.31 -11.24 6.52
C ARG A 163 11.49 -11.94 7.60
N LEU A 164 12.03 -13.02 8.14
CA LEU A 164 11.50 -13.72 9.31
C LEU A 164 12.62 -13.91 10.32
N TYR A 165 12.67 -13.06 11.36
CA TYR A 165 13.73 -13.03 12.39
C TYR A 165 14.17 -14.46 12.79
N PRO A 166 15.48 -14.71 13.03
CA PRO A 166 16.02 -16.06 13.27
C PRO A 166 15.32 -16.87 14.36
N GLU A 167 14.67 -16.19 15.30
CA GLU A 167 14.02 -16.75 16.49
C GLU A 167 12.63 -17.39 16.25
N GLN A 168 11.91 -17.05 15.19
CA GLN A 168 10.43 -16.99 15.27
C GLN A 168 9.63 -18.25 14.86
N ASN A 169 10.19 -19.47 14.90
CA ASN A 169 9.49 -20.75 14.59
C ASN A 169 10.30 -22.00 14.98
N THR A 170 10.08 -23.15 14.32
CA THR A 170 10.53 -24.51 14.68
C THR A 170 11.56 -25.19 13.73
N SER A 171 12.54 -24.53 13.12
CA SER A 171 12.91 -23.10 13.14
C SER A 171 12.18 -22.30 12.04
N LYS A 172 12.52 -21.01 11.88
CA LYS A 172 12.28 -20.23 10.65
C LYS A 172 13.66 -19.85 10.14
N LYS A 173 14.10 -20.44 9.04
CA LYS A 173 15.28 -19.94 8.35
C LYS A 173 14.87 -18.74 7.49
N MET A 174 15.17 -17.53 7.99
CA MET A 174 15.77 -16.51 7.11
C MET A 174 16.97 -17.17 6.43
N GLN A 175 17.02 -17.20 5.10
CA GLN A 175 18.10 -17.90 4.38
C GLN A 175 19.13 -16.99 3.73
N ARG A 176 18.80 -15.72 3.47
CA ARG A 176 19.72 -14.78 2.83
C ARG A 176 19.29 -13.33 3.03
N VAL A 177 20.27 -12.48 3.32
CA VAL A 177 20.19 -11.03 3.12
C VAL A 177 21.20 -10.73 2.01
N VAL A 178 20.81 -10.00 0.96
CA VAL A 178 21.71 -9.67 -0.16
C VAL A 178 21.97 -8.18 -0.15
N LEU A 179 23.21 -7.80 0.13
CA LEU A 179 23.70 -6.46 -0.15
C LEU A 179 24.28 -6.44 -1.57
N ILE A 180 23.57 -5.81 -2.52
CA ILE A 180 23.98 -5.75 -3.93
C ILE A 180 24.94 -4.56 -4.11
N GLY A 181 26.13 -4.83 -4.64
CA GLY A 181 27.15 -3.82 -4.94
C GLY A 181 26.82 -2.92 -6.14
N TYR A 182 27.76 -2.03 -6.46
CA TYR A 182 27.63 -1.05 -7.54
C TYR A 182 29.00 -0.76 -8.19
N THR A 183 28.97 -0.15 -9.37
CA THR A 183 30.16 0.46 -10.01
C THR A 183 30.17 1.97 -9.82
N TYR A 184 31.37 2.58 -9.76
CA TYR A 184 31.55 4.03 -9.85
C TYR A 184 32.46 4.39 -11.03
N ASP A 185 32.02 5.36 -11.84
CA ASP A 185 32.70 5.84 -13.06
C ASP A 185 33.18 4.67 -13.96
N GLN A 186 32.39 3.59 -14.03
CA GLN A 186 32.62 2.35 -14.79
C GLN A 186 33.97 1.63 -14.50
N ARG A 187 34.68 2.00 -13.43
CA ARG A 187 36.06 1.54 -13.14
C ARG A 187 36.30 1.04 -11.73
N ALA A 188 35.54 1.52 -10.74
CA ALA A 188 35.64 1.03 -9.36
C ALA A 188 34.46 0.09 -9.05
N LEU A 189 34.77 -1.18 -8.77
CA LEU A 189 33.81 -2.18 -8.31
C LEU A 189 33.77 -2.18 -6.78
N TYR A 190 32.66 -1.71 -6.20
CA TYR A 190 32.47 -1.78 -4.75
C TYR A 190 31.79 -3.10 -4.39
N HIS A 191 32.68 -4.10 -4.24
CA HIS A 191 32.60 -5.49 -3.76
C HIS A 191 31.27 -6.27 -3.72
N THR A 192 31.40 -7.56 -4.02
CA THR A 192 30.36 -8.55 -4.28
C THR A 192 29.51 -8.94 -3.06
N ILE A 193 28.26 -9.32 -3.35
CA ILE A 193 27.30 -10.13 -2.56
C ILE A 193 27.85 -10.62 -1.22
N VAL A 194 27.38 -10.02 -0.13
CA VAL A 194 27.42 -10.66 1.19
C VAL A 194 26.22 -11.62 1.26
N ASP A 195 26.46 -12.93 1.22
CA ASP A 195 25.47 -13.96 1.55
C ASP A 195 25.71 -14.40 3.00
N MET A 196 24.78 -14.08 3.90
CA MET A 196 24.96 -14.32 5.34
C MET A 196 24.82 -15.80 5.76
N GLY A 197 24.37 -16.67 4.85
CA GLY A 197 24.33 -18.12 5.04
C GLY A 197 23.25 -18.63 6.00
N SER A 198 22.87 -19.90 5.79
CA SER A 198 21.84 -20.66 6.52
C SER A 198 22.27 -21.22 7.89
#